data_AF-A0A1S3HQH7-F1
#
_entry.id   AF-A0A1S3HQH7-F1
#
_cell.length_a   1.000
_cell.length_b   1.000
_cell.length_c   1.000
_cell.angle_alpha   90.00
_cell.angle_beta   90.00
_cell.angle_gamma   90.00
#
_symmetry.space_group_name_H-M   'P 1'
#
loop_
_entity.id
_entity.type
_entity.pdbx_description
1 polymer ?
#
loop_
_entity_poly.entity_id
_entity_poly.type
_entity_poly.pdbx_seq_one_letter_code
_entity_poly.pdbx_strand_id
1 'polypeptide(L)'
;MAPSTILFALLCNQIAHAHWSPAAHEIIDMTYVMSEDSLVWPGFNMKFHYTRIRRAEWKYGAGWLEDNDICRPEHQGTHLDAPAHFARGKWYVQDIPPYRFFGPAIKVDISAKAALNRDYNLEVKDVENWERANGKIPDGAILFVYTGWGKYHTNSSAYYGYDGAGDWKNDLHFPSVSQSAAKWLAENRKISAVGVDSPSIGPSSSYMAHVPLHEKNIFNAESVANLDKLPTKGYSVAMLPVNIKDGSGAPLRVIAFKTVQISPGPEDVVDLTYPLGNSTVMWPGRASFKLLPVQKGYMKIGNNSVWVEYNDFCGPEHGGTHLDAPAHFIKDSWRIHQIPAHTLIGPAIRVDISKKAANNPDAILTVKDLHDWEYENGRIPDNAMVFLYSGWGKYVDDHEKYLGTANRTHWINDQGQILVHFPGFSGEAAEWLVNNRKIIGVGSDTISFDVGQTTSCPAHVTFLRAKLLALENVANLDKLPPIGFTAFVFHMLHVDGSGAPTRLVAVKNSAISFNSDDTKVASDGQMSRPLFAILLLPSFFVLTVLM
;
A
#
# COMPACT_ATOMS: atom_id res chain seq x y z
N MET A 1 -52.77 34.00 -23.31
CA MET A 1 -52.75 32.68 -22.65
C MET A 1 -51.70 31.83 -23.35
N ALA A 2 -50.54 31.67 -22.71
CA ALA A 2 -49.40 30.91 -23.21
C ALA A 2 -48.76 30.18 -22.01
N PRO A 3 -48.22 28.97 -22.18
CA PRO A 3 -47.90 28.08 -21.07
C PRO A 3 -46.52 28.41 -20.47
N SER A 4 -46.47 28.54 -19.15
CA SER A 4 -45.25 28.80 -18.39
C SER A 4 -44.64 27.50 -17.85
N THR A 5 -43.53 27.11 -18.49
CA THR A 5 -42.25 26.76 -17.85
C THR A 5 -42.25 25.67 -16.78
N ILE A 6 -42.07 24.41 -17.21
CA ILE A 6 -41.39 23.38 -16.41
C ILE A 6 -39.89 23.70 -16.50
N LEU A 7 -39.34 24.38 -15.48
CA LEU A 7 -37.90 24.51 -15.31
C LEU A 7 -37.44 23.44 -14.32
N PHE A 8 -36.70 22.48 -14.86
CA PHE A 8 -35.94 21.45 -14.17
C PHE A 8 -35.24 21.98 -12.91
N ALA A 9 -35.77 21.66 -11.73
CA ALA A 9 -35.01 21.68 -10.50
C ALA A 9 -34.21 20.37 -10.42
N LEU A 10 -33.16 20.27 -11.23
CA LEU A 10 -32.03 19.38 -10.94
C LEU A 10 -31.31 20.00 -9.74
N LEU A 11 -31.86 19.75 -8.55
CA LEU A 11 -31.13 19.87 -7.30
C LEU A 11 -29.97 18.90 -7.39
N CYS A 12 -28.82 19.48 -7.70
CA CYS A 12 -27.51 18.87 -7.65
C CYS A 12 -27.27 18.40 -6.20
N ASN A 13 -27.77 17.23 -5.85
CA ASN A 13 -27.26 16.44 -4.74
C ASN A 13 -25.90 15.86 -5.17
N GLN A 14 -24.95 16.75 -5.47
CA GLN A 14 -23.54 16.40 -5.33
C GLN A 14 -23.32 16.38 -3.83
N ILE A 15 -23.50 15.21 -3.23
CA ILE A 15 -22.76 14.89 -2.01
C ILE A 15 -21.31 15.20 -2.38
N ALA A 16 -20.75 16.26 -1.81
CA ALA A 16 -19.33 16.53 -1.91
C ALA A 16 -18.65 15.26 -1.39
N HIS A 17 -18.18 14.41 -2.29
CA HIS A 17 -17.41 13.24 -1.93
C HIS A 17 -16.12 13.80 -1.36
N ALA A 18 -16.07 13.93 -0.02
CA ALA A 18 -14.95 14.56 0.66
C ALA A 18 -13.66 13.90 0.18
N HIS A 19 -12.81 14.68 -0.47
CA HIS A 19 -11.46 14.28 -0.82
C HIS A 19 -10.68 14.15 0.48
N TRP A 20 -10.18 12.96 0.79
CA TRP A 20 -9.53 12.69 2.06
C TRP A 20 -8.07 12.28 1.89
N SER A 21 -7.22 12.88 2.71
CA SER A 21 -5.83 12.51 2.93
C SER A 21 -5.55 12.65 4.43
N PRO A 22 -4.90 11.68 5.08
CA PRO A 22 -4.62 11.77 6.51
C PRO A 22 -3.55 12.84 6.81
N ALA A 23 -3.67 13.50 7.96
CA ALA A 23 -2.57 14.24 8.55
C ALA A 23 -1.61 13.31 9.31
N ALA A 24 -0.35 13.74 9.47
CA ALA A 24 0.69 12.94 10.12
C ALA A 24 0.33 12.43 11.53
N HIS A 25 -0.45 13.19 12.31
CA HIS A 25 -0.83 12.83 13.68
C HIS A 25 -2.02 11.85 13.75
N GLU A 26 -2.78 11.72 12.66
CA GLU A 26 -3.95 10.85 12.55
C GLU A 26 -3.58 9.39 12.28
N ILE A 27 -2.34 9.14 11.87
CA ILE A 27 -1.85 7.81 11.55
C ILE A 27 -0.77 7.32 12.53
N ILE A 28 -0.65 6.00 12.63
CA ILE A 28 0.49 5.32 13.26
C ILE A 28 1.02 4.31 12.25
N ASP A 29 2.27 4.49 11.81
CA ASP A 29 2.97 3.46 11.04
C ASP A 29 3.41 2.35 11.99
N MET A 30 2.98 1.12 11.71
CA MET A 30 3.17 -0.06 12.55
C MET A 30 4.15 -1.04 11.90
N THR A 31 5.07 -0.50 11.10
CA THR A 31 6.04 -1.27 10.32
C THR A 31 7.46 -0.99 10.81
N TYR A 32 8.26 -2.04 11.03
CA TYR A 32 9.70 -1.88 11.23
C TYR A 32 10.40 -1.61 9.89
N VAL A 33 11.32 -0.64 9.87
CA VAL A 33 12.17 -0.39 8.70
C VAL A 33 13.15 -1.55 8.54
N MET A 34 13.20 -2.11 7.34
CA MET A 34 14.12 -3.21 7.00
C MET A 34 15.53 -2.69 6.69
N SER A 35 16.55 -3.42 7.14
CA SER A 35 17.97 -3.16 6.89
C SER A 35 18.78 -4.46 6.98
N GLU A 36 20.07 -4.42 6.65
CA GLU A 36 20.95 -5.60 6.78
C GLU A 36 21.09 -6.08 8.23
N ASP A 37 20.82 -5.20 9.21
CA ASP A 37 20.82 -5.49 10.64
C ASP A 37 19.48 -6.04 11.15
N SER A 38 18.45 -6.08 10.30
CA SER A 38 17.14 -6.59 10.70
C SER A 38 17.23 -8.06 11.08
N LEU A 39 16.47 -8.43 12.13
CA LEU A 39 16.47 -9.79 12.64
C LEU A 39 16.06 -10.79 11.55
N VAL A 40 16.68 -11.96 11.61
CA VAL A 40 16.43 -13.09 10.70
C VAL A 40 16.04 -14.27 11.55
N TRP A 41 15.09 -15.05 11.05
CA TRP A 41 14.63 -16.25 11.74
C TRP A 41 15.79 -17.21 11.99
N PRO A 42 15.93 -17.79 13.20
CA PRO A 42 17.00 -18.73 13.50
C PRO A 42 17.05 -19.90 12.50
N GLY A 43 18.24 -20.18 11.97
CA GLY A 43 18.46 -21.26 10.98
C GLY A 43 18.13 -20.89 9.53
N PHE A 44 17.66 -19.67 9.25
CA PHE A 44 17.52 -19.19 7.88
C PHE A 44 18.87 -18.66 7.38
N ASN A 45 19.20 -18.94 6.12
CA ASN A 45 20.47 -18.55 5.53
C ASN A 45 20.41 -17.18 4.85
N MET A 46 19.29 -16.86 4.20
CA MET A 46 19.09 -15.59 3.53
C MET A 46 18.78 -14.49 4.55
N LYS A 47 19.34 -13.31 4.31
CA LYS A 47 19.05 -12.09 5.06
C LYS A 47 18.62 -11.00 4.08
N PHE A 48 18.02 -9.94 4.59
CA PHE A 48 17.91 -8.72 3.80
C PHE A 48 19.30 -8.23 3.40
N HIS A 49 19.50 -8.08 2.10
CA HIS A 49 20.71 -7.57 1.49
C HIS A 49 20.32 -6.75 0.28
N TYR A 50 21.03 -5.65 0.04
CA TYR A 50 20.88 -4.90 -1.21
C TYR A 50 22.20 -4.82 -1.96
N THR A 51 22.13 -4.98 -3.28
CA THR A 51 23.27 -4.79 -4.17
C THR A 51 23.11 -3.44 -4.87
N ARG A 52 24.04 -2.53 -4.61
CA ARG A 52 24.07 -1.23 -5.30
C ARG A 52 24.45 -1.43 -6.75
N ILE A 53 23.53 -1.13 -7.66
CA ILE A 53 23.74 -1.19 -9.10
C ILE A 53 24.28 0.14 -9.60
N ARG A 54 23.71 1.25 -9.08
CA ARG A 54 24.11 2.61 -9.45
C ARG A 54 23.85 3.59 -8.32
N ARG A 55 24.73 4.59 -8.22
CA ARG A 55 24.57 5.82 -7.42
C ARG A 55 25.53 6.87 -7.95
N ALA A 56 25.19 7.48 -9.08
CA ALA A 56 26.11 8.34 -9.83
C ALA A 56 25.38 9.28 -10.78
N GLU A 57 26.14 10.20 -11.39
CA GLU A 57 25.64 11.06 -12.47
C GLU A 57 25.08 10.22 -13.64
N TRP A 58 23.91 10.61 -14.12
CA TRP A 58 23.26 9.93 -15.23
C TRP A 58 23.77 10.46 -16.56
N LYS A 59 24.51 9.61 -17.28
CA LYS A 59 25.18 9.97 -18.55
C LYS A 59 24.24 10.41 -19.67
N TYR A 60 22.93 10.23 -19.52
CA TYR A 60 21.93 10.58 -20.52
C TYR A 60 21.14 11.86 -20.22
N GLY A 61 21.59 12.68 -19.25
CA GLY A 61 21.13 14.06 -19.09
C GLY A 61 20.09 14.31 -18.00
N ALA A 62 19.65 13.28 -17.27
CA ALA A 62 18.76 13.45 -16.12
C ALA A 62 19.48 13.94 -14.83
N GLY A 63 20.81 14.05 -14.87
CA GLY A 63 21.64 14.48 -13.74
C GLY A 63 22.07 13.33 -12.86
N TRP A 64 21.16 12.64 -12.16
CA TRP A 64 21.53 11.59 -11.19
C TRP A 64 20.67 10.35 -11.38
N LEU A 65 21.21 9.18 -11.01
CA LEU A 65 20.45 7.94 -10.94
C LEU A 65 20.96 7.03 -9.79
N GLU A 66 20.03 6.55 -8.97
CA GLU A 66 20.24 5.47 -8.01
C GLU A 66 19.43 4.24 -8.42
N ASP A 67 20.02 3.06 -8.26
CA ASP A 67 19.35 1.78 -8.49
C ASP A 67 19.98 0.71 -7.60
N ASN A 68 19.15 -0.11 -6.97
CA ASN A 68 19.57 -1.29 -6.22
C ASN A 68 18.78 -2.54 -6.65
N ASP A 69 19.39 -3.69 -6.41
CA ASP A 69 18.71 -4.98 -6.35
C ASP A 69 18.58 -5.39 -4.87
N ILE A 70 17.47 -6.03 -4.51
CA ILE A 70 17.15 -6.50 -3.16
C ILE A 70 17.07 -8.03 -3.13
N CYS A 71 17.51 -8.65 -2.04
CA CYS A 71 17.33 -10.07 -1.73
C CYS A 71 16.92 -10.24 -0.28
N ARG A 72 15.99 -11.15 0.02
CA ARG A 72 15.51 -11.41 1.39
C ARG A 72 14.57 -12.63 1.48
N PRO A 73 14.36 -13.19 2.69
CA PRO A 73 13.19 -14.03 2.96
C PRO A 73 11.89 -13.24 2.82
N GLU A 74 10.84 -13.90 2.34
CA GLU A 74 9.49 -13.31 2.29
C GLU A 74 8.91 -13.11 3.70
N HIS A 75 9.30 -13.98 4.65
CA HIS A 75 8.93 -13.99 6.07
C HIS A 75 10.02 -13.33 6.95
N GLN A 76 10.17 -12.00 6.84
CA GLN A 76 11.18 -11.25 7.61
C GLN A 76 10.68 -9.85 8.00
N GLY A 77 10.97 -9.42 9.24
CA GLY A 77 10.58 -8.12 9.77
C GLY A 77 9.07 -8.03 9.95
N THR A 78 8.47 -6.86 9.79
CA THR A 78 7.00 -6.78 9.67
C THR A 78 6.57 -7.39 8.33
N HIS A 79 5.89 -8.54 8.40
CA HIS A 79 5.50 -9.31 7.24
C HIS A 79 4.11 -9.91 7.40
N LEU A 80 3.54 -10.33 6.27
CA LEU A 80 2.30 -11.07 6.19
C LEU A 80 2.60 -12.53 5.90
N ASP A 81 1.90 -13.42 6.58
CA ASP A 81 1.85 -14.83 6.21
C ASP A 81 0.56 -15.08 5.44
N ALA A 82 0.72 -15.56 4.21
CA ALA A 82 -0.43 -15.99 3.44
C ALA A 82 -0.94 -17.33 3.99
N PRO A 83 -2.25 -17.63 3.85
CA PRO A 83 -2.79 -18.91 4.27
C PRO A 83 -2.01 -20.14 3.77
N ALA A 84 -1.46 -20.10 2.55
CA ALA A 84 -0.61 -21.15 2.00
C ALA A 84 0.63 -21.51 2.85
N HIS A 85 1.13 -20.59 3.69
CA HIS A 85 2.28 -20.76 4.57
C HIS A 85 2.16 -22.02 5.45
N PHE A 86 0.98 -22.23 6.05
CA PHE A 86 0.70 -23.33 6.98
C PHE A 86 -0.50 -24.21 6.59
N ALA A 87 -1.21 -23.89 5.51
CA ALA A 87 -2.35 -24.66 5.04
C ALA A 87 -2.27 -24.91 3.53
N ARG A 88 -2.00 -26.16 3.15
CA ARG A 88 -1.84 -26.57 1.76
C ARG A 88 -3.09 -26.25 0.92
N GLY A 89 -2.90 -25.63 -0.24
CA GLY A 89 -3.97 -25.33 -1.19
C GLY A 89 -4.86 -24.14 -0.79
N LYS A 90 -4.38 -23.32 0.15
CA LYS A 90 -5.01 -22.05 0.52
C LYS A 90 -4.37 -20.89 -0.23
N TRP A 91 -4.85 -19.68 0.03
CA TRP A 91 -4.42 -18.47 -0.67
C TRP A 91 -2.93 -18.19 -0.47
N TYR A 92 -2.25 -17.91 -1.59
CA TYR A 92 -0.98 -17.17 -1.58
C TYR A 92 -1.26 -15.68 -1.46
N VAL A 93 -0.22 -14.85 -1.31
CA VAL A 93 -0.34 -13.39 -1.15
C VAL A 93 -1.18 -12.75 -2.26
N GLN A 94 -1.03 -13.19 -3.51
CA GLN A 94 -1.78 -12.64 -4.64
C GLN A 94 -3.27 -13.01 -4.64
N ASP A 95 -3.64 -14.09 -3.95
CA ASP A 95 -5.01 -14.61 -3.94
C ASP A 95 -5.87 -13.97 -2.84
N ILE A 96 -5.24 -13.29 -1.87
CA ILE A 96 -5.95 -12.62 -0.78
C ILE A 96 -6.76 -11.45 -1.36
N PRO A 97 -8.09 -11.43 -1.19
CA PRO A 97 -8.92 -10.34 -1.71
C PRO A 97 -8.52 -8.99 -1.09
N PRO A 98 -8.24 -7.95 -1.90
CA PRO A 98 -7.70 -6.68 -1.42
C PRO A 98 -8.50 -5.98 -0.32
N TYR A 99 -9.84 -6.11 -0.35
CA TYR A 99 -10.71 -5.52 0.68
C TYR A 99 -10.43 -6.07 2.09
N ARG A 100 -9.87 -7.28 2.22
CA ARG A 100 -9.53 -7.89 3.51
C ARG A 100 -8.27 -7.31 4.16
N PHE A 101 -7.49 -6.53 3.42
CA PHE A 101 -6.38 -5.77 3.98
C PHE A 101 -6.82 -4.52 4.75
N PHE A 102 -8.11 -4.21 4.72
CA PHE A 102 -8.71 -3.08 5.41
C PHE A 102 -9.74 -3.60 6.42
N GLY A 103 -9.94 -2.83 7.48
CA GLY A 103 -11.05 -3.09 8.39
C GLY A 103 -10.94 -2.36 9.72
N PRO A 104 -12.01 -2.42 10.53
CA PRO A 104 -11.92 -2.03 11.93
C PRO A 104 -10.89 -2.89 12.65
N ALA A 105 -10.15 -2.32 13.58
CA ALA A 105 -9.13 -3.04 14.31
C ALA A 105 -9.36 -2.97 15.81
N ILE A 106 -8.92 -4.04 16.48
CA ILE A 106 -8.99 -4.18 17.93
C ILE A 106 -7.65 -4.70 18.46
N LYS A 107 -7.32 -4.33 19.70
CA LYS A 107 -6.11 -4.78 20.39
C LYS A 107 -6.49 -5.56 21.65
N VAL A 108 -6.08 -6.81 21.73
CA VAL A 108 -6.13 -7.62 22.97
C VAL A 108 -4.76 -7.56 23.63
N ASP A 109 -4.71 -7.00 24.84
CA ASP A 109 -3.47 -6.80 25.58
C ASP A 109 -3.22 -7.97 26.53
N ILE A 110 -2.11 -8.69 26.29
CA ILE A 110 -1.60 -9.74 27.17
C ILE A 110 -0.21 -9.43 27.70
N SER A 111 0.28 -8.19 27.51
CA SER A 111 1.67 -7.80 27.79
C SER A 111 2.08 -8.01 29.23
N ALA A 112 1.20 -7.73 30.19
CA ALA A 112 1.44 -7.98 31.62
C ALA A 112 1.63 -9.49 31.91
N LYS A 113 0.92 -10.36 31.19
CA LYS A 113 1.03 -11.81 31.36
C LYS A 113 2.28 -12.36 30.68
N ALA A 114 2.58 -11.86 29.47
CA ALA A 114 3.81 -12.15 28.74
C ALA A 114 5.08 -11.73 29.50
N ALA A 115 5.00 -10.64 30.28
CA ALA A 115 6.10 -10.21 31.14
C ALA A 115 6.38 -11.16 32.31
N LEU A 116 5.35 -11.87 32.80
CA LEU A 116 5.48 -12.86 33.88
C LEU A 116 5.82 -14.25 33.36
N ASN A 117 5.36 -14.58 32.16
CA ASN A 117 5.64 -15.83 31.48
C ASN A 117 5.97 -15.54 30.01
N ARG A 118 7.24 -15.72 29.66
CA ARG A 118 7.77 -15.54 28.30
C ARG A 118 7.04 -16.37 27.26
N ASP A 119 6.45 -17.50 27.64
CA ASP A 119 5.70 -18.39 26.75
C ASP A 119 4.17 -18.23 26.93
N TYR A 120 3.71 -17.14 27.52
CA TYR A 120 2.28 -16.87 27.63
C TYR A 120 1.68 -16.67 26.24
N ASN A 121 0.64 -17.44 25.94
CA ASN A 121 -0.10 -17.34 24.69
C ASN A 121 -1.50 -16.80 24.98
N LEU A 122 -2.04 -15.96 24.09
CA LEU A 122 -3.42 -15.48 24.14
C LEU A 122 -4.35 -16.69 24.26
N GLU A 123 -5.17 -16.70 25.30
CA GLU A 123 -6.16 -17.76 25.51
C GLU A 123 -7.57 -17.32 25.10
N VAL A 124 -8.47 -18.28 24.85
CA VAL A 124 -9.89 -18.01 24.55
C VAL A 124 -10.50 -17.05 25.59
N LYS A 125 -10.19 -17.28 26.87
CA LYS A 125 -10.67 -16.45 27.98
C LYS A 125 -10.22 -15.00 27.88
N ASP A 126 -9.05 -14.72 27.32
CA ASP A 126 -8.58 -13.34 27.12
C ASP A 126 -9.46 -12.60 26.10
N VAL A 127 -9.81 -13.29 25.02
CA VAL A 127 -10.71 -12.76 24.00
C VAL A 127 -12.13 -12.55 24.56
N GLU A 128 -12.65 -13.52 25.30
CA GLU A 128 -13.96 -13.41 25.95
C GLU A 128 -13.99 -12.28 26.99
N ASN A 129 -12.92 -12.10 27.78
CA ASN A 129 -12.80 -10.97 28.71
C ASN A 129 -12.82 -9.64 27.96
N TRP A 130 -12.08 -9.57 26.85
CA TRP A 130 -12.04 -8.40 26.01
C TRP A 130 -13.43 -8.06 25.48
N GLU A 131 -14.18 -9.05 24.96
CA GLU A 131 -15.52 -8.82 24.42
C GLU A 131 -16.55 -8.46 25.50
N ARG A 132 -16.42 -9.02 26.71
CA ARG A 132 -17.26 -8.61 27.86
C ARG A 132 -17.06 -7.14 28.21
N ALA A 133 -15.85 -6.61 28.07
CA ALA A 133 -15.56 -5.21 28.35
C ALA A 133 -15.84 -4.27 27.16
N ASN A 134 -15.68 -4.75 25.93
CA ASN A 134 -15.61 -3.90 24.73
C ASN A 134 -16.73 -4.15 23.71
N GLY A 135 -17.56 -5.17 23.91
CA GLY A 135 -18.52 -5.66 22.92
C GLY A 135 -17.90 -6.68 21.98
N LYS A 136 -18.74 -7.29 21.14
CA LYS A 136 -18.33 -8.32 20.18
C LYS A 136 -17.30 -7.76 19.20
N ILE A 137 -16.29 -8.57 18.85
CA ILE A 137 -15.36 -8.24 17.76
C ILE A 137 -16.15 -8.03 16.45
N PRO A 138 -15.97 -6.90 15.75
CA PRO A 138 -16.69 -6.63 14.49
C PRO A 138 -16.38 -7.67 13.40
N ASP A 139 -17.35 -7.91 12.52
CA ASP A 139 -17.09 -8.67 11.28
C ASP A 139 -16.10 -7.87 10.39
N GLY A 140 -15.19 -8.57 9.72
CA GLY A 140 -14.11 -7.98 8.93
C GLY A 140 -12.94 -7.44 9.74
N ALA A 141 -12.96 -7.56 11.08
CA ALA A 141 -11.94 -6.94 11.92
C ALA A 141 -10.54 -7.53 11.76
N ILE A 142 -9.54 -6.69 12.00
CA ILE A 142 -8.15 -7.09 12.21
C ILE A 142 -7.88 -7.13 13.72
N LEU A 143 -7.55 -8.30 14.24
CA LEU A 143 -7.27 -8.50 15.67
C LEU A 143 -5.77 -8.42 15.93
N PHE A 144 -5.33 -7.44 16.70
CA PHE A 144 -3.95 -7.37 17.19
C PHE A 144 -3.82 -7.97 18.58
N VAL A 145 -2.78 -8.76 18.79
CA VAL A 145 -2.37 -9.31 20.07
C VAL A 145 -1.13 -8.56 20.52
N TYR A 146 -1.28 -7.73 21.55
CA TYR A 146 -0.19 -6.95 22.10
C TYR A 146 0.45 -7.70 23.27
N THR A 147 1.70 -8.11 23.07
CA THR A 147 2.50 -8.88 24.02
C THR A 147 3.58 -8.04 24.69
N GLY A 148 3.86 -6.84 24.16
CA GLY A 148 4.96 -5.98 24.63
C GLY A 148 6.34 -6.48 24.20
N TRP A 149 6.40 -7.37 23.21
CA TRP A 149 7.63 -8.05 22.81
C TRP A 149 8.52 -7.24 21.87
N GLY A 150 7.93 -6.25 21.17
CA GLY A 150 8.65 -5.37 20.26
C GLY A 150 9.87 -4.66 20.90
N LYS A 151 9.93 -4.55 22.24
CA LYS A 151 11.10 -4.05 22.97
C LYS A 151 12.38 -4.86 22.78
N TYR A 152 12.28 -6.12 22.34
CA TYR A 152 13.43 -6.99 22.07
C TYR A 152 13.83 -7.02 20.59
N HIS A 153 13.14 -6.31 19.70
CA HIS A 153 13.31 -6.40 18.24
C HIS A 153 14.73 -6.00 17.72
N THR A 154 15.60 -5.45 18.56
CA THR A 154 17.00 -5.14 18.22
C THR A 154 18.01 -6.13 18.81
N ASN A 155 17.55 -7.19 19.50
CA ASN A 155 18.40 -8.19 20.12
C ASN A 155 17.87 -9.59 19.78
N SER A 156 18.55 -10.28 18.86
CA SER A 156 18.14 -11.58 18.35
C SER A 156 17.86 -12.60 19.47
N SER A 157 18.79 -12.77 20.41
CA SER A 157 18.63 -13.76 21.48
C SER A 157 17.47 -13.42 22.42
N ALA A 158 17.29 -12.14 22.75
CA ALA A 158 16.17 -11.70 23.59
C ALA A 158 14.83 -11.71 22.84
N TYR A 159 14.83 -11.58 21.50
CA TYR A 159 13.61 -11.59 20.69
C TYR A 159 13.10 -13.03 20.49
N TYR A 160 13.97 -13.93 20.08
CA TYR A 160 13.62 -15.34 19.84
C TYR A 160 13.67 -16.21 21.09
N GLY A 161 14.31 -15.73 22.17
CA GLY A 161 14.50 -16.53 23.39
C GLY A 161 15.47 -17.68 23.17
N TYR A 162 16.41 -17.49 22.27
CA TYR A 162 17.30 -18.52 21.74
C TYR A 162 18.71 -17.96 21.61
N ASP A 163 19.68 -18.59 22.26
CA ASP A 163 21.08 -18.14 22.29
C ASP A 163 21.92 -18.69 21.11
N GLY A 164 21.31 -19.50 20.24
CA GLY A 164 22.01 -20.16 19.13
C GLY A 164 22.45 -21.60 19.43
N ALA A 165 22.36 -22.04 20.69
CA ALA A 165 22.67 -23.42 21.07
C ALA A 165 21.41 -24.29 21.03
N GLY A 166 21.47 -25.41 20.31
CA GLY A 166 20.37 -26.37 20.22
C GLY A 166 19.71 -26.44 18.85
N ASP A 167 18.45 -26.89 18.83
CA ASP A 167 17.60 -26.93 17.65
C ASP A 167 16.56 -25.83 17.76
N TRP A 168 16.76 -24.76 16.98
CA TRP A 168 15.84 -23.63 16.95
C TRP A 168 14.38 -24.05 16.73
N LYS A 169 14.09 -25.20 16.09
CA LYS A 169 12.70 -25.63 15.88
C LYS A 169 11.96 -25.95 17.18
N ASN A 170 12.69 -26.20 18.27
CA ASN A 170 12.15 -26.62 19.55
C ASN A 170 12.55 -25.71 20.72
N ASP A 171 13.55 -24.84 20.53
CA ASP A 171 14.20 -24.07 21.61
C ASP A 171 13.88 -22.56 21.57
N LEU A 172 12.86 -22.12 20.80
CA LEU A 172 12.42 -20.72 20.83
C LEU A 172 11.44 -20.47 21.98
N HIS A 173 11.50 -19.27 22.54
CA HIS A 173 10.65 -18.84 23.65
C HIS A 173 10.18 -17.41 23.44
N PHE A 174 8.88 -17.24 23.20
CA PHE A 174 8.22 -15.95 23.03
C PHE A 174 6.69 -16.07 23.16
N PRO A 175 5.99 -14.99 23.55
CA PRO A 175 4.55 -14.98 23.72
C PRO A 175 3.86 -14.87 22.37
N SER A 176 2.66 -15.45 22.25
CA SER A 176 1.91 -15.39 21.01
C SER A 176 0.42 -15.73 21.21
N VAL A 177 -0.18 -16.51 20.32
CA VAL A 177 -1.58 -16.94 20.33
C VAL A 177 -1.68 -18.44 20.56
N SER A 178 -2.56 -18.90 21.45
CA SER A 178 -2.72 -20.34 21.67
C SER A 178 -3.47 -20.99 20.51
N GLN A 179 -3.23 -22.28 20.24
CA GLN A 179 -3.97 -23.01 19.20
C GLN A 179 -5.49 -22.99 19.47
N SER A 180 -5.90 -23.06 20.74
CA SER A 180 -7.32 -23.02 21.13
C SER A 180 -7.94 -21.65 20.85
N ALA A 181 -7.24 -20.55 21.15
CA ALA A 181 -7.69 -19.20 20.83
C ALA A 181 -7.78 -18.98 19.32
N ALA A 182 -6.77 -19.40 18.57
CA ALA A 182 -6.76 -19.31 17.11
C ALA A 182 -7.92 -20.08 16.46
N LYS A 183 -8.16 -21.32 16.91
CA LYS A 183 -9.31 -22.13 16.48
C LYS A 183 -10.64 -21.47 16.83
N TRP A 184 -10.78 -21.00 18.07
CA TRP A 184 -12.00 -20.33 18.50
C TRP A 184 -12.29 -19.07 17.67
N LEU A 185 -11.27 -18.25 17.39
CA LEU A 185 -11.39 -17.06 16.54
C LEU A 185 -11.85 -17.46 15.12
N ALA A 186 -11.20 -18.46 14.52
CA ALA A 186 -11.50 -18.94 13.18
C ALA A 186 -12.92 -19.56 13.03
N GLU A 187 -13.44 -20.16 14.10
CA GLU A 187 -14.76 -20.80 14.10
C GLU A 187 -15.89 -19.84 14.50
N ASN A 188 -15.61 -18.85 15.36
CA ASN A 188 -16.65 -18.04 16.01
C ASN A 188 -16.66 -16.57 15.56
N ARG A 189 -15.63 -16.07 14.89
CA ARG A 189 -15.54 -14.67 14.44
C ARG A 189 -15.21 -14.58 12.96
N LYS A 190 -15.71 -13.54 12.29
CA LYS A 190 -15.43 -13.28 10.87
C LYS A 190 -14.30 -12.26 10.73
N ILE A 191 -13.16 -12.52 11.34
CA ILE A 191 -11.99 -11.64 11.25
C ILE A 191 -11.30 -11.77 9.89
N SER A 192 -10.63 -10.71 9.46
CA SER A 192 -9.79 -10.72 8.26
C SER A 192 -8.42 -11.29 8.56
N ALA A 193 -7.84 -10.89 9.70
CA ALA A 193 -6.48 -11.24 10.09
C ALA A 193 -6.23 -11.22 11.60
N VAL A 194 -5.11 -11.82 12.01
CA VAL A 194 -4.52 -11.68 13.35
C VAL A 194 -3.12 -11.09 13.24
N GLY A 195 -2.80 -10.03 13.98
CA GLY A 195 -1.46 -9.44 14.04
C GLY A 195 -0.82 -9.59 15.42
N VAL A 196 0.50 -9.76 15.49
CA VAL A 196 1.25 -9.88 16.76
C VAL A 196 2.53 -9.02 16.72
N ASP A 197 2.99 -8.50 17.86
CA ASP A 197 4.27 -7.77 17.98
C ASP A 197 5.48 -8.68 18.35
N SER A 198 5.25 -9.99 18.42
CA SER A 198 6.25 -11.03 18.66
C SER A 198 6.72 -11.69 17.35
N PRO A 199 7.74 -12.58 17.39
CA PRO A 199 8.39 -13.11 16.19
C PRO A 199 7.47 -13.95 15.31
N SER A 200 6.46 -14.62 15.89
CA SER A 200 5.52 -15.43 15.12
C SER A 200 4.16 -15.62 15.79
N ILE A 201 3.13 -15.99 15.02
CA ILE A 201 1.83 -16.42 15.53
C ILE A 201 1.85 -17.91 15.97
N GLY A 202 1.39 -18.18 17.18
CA GLY A 202 1.37 -19.53 17.73
C GLY A 202 2.42 -19.78 18.79
N PRO A 203 2.23 -20.84 19.61
CA PRO A 203 3.20 -21.19 20.64
C PRO A 203 4.53 -21.55 19.97
N SER A 204 5.64 -20.98 20.47
CA SER A 204 6.99 -21.18 19.92
C SER A 204 7.44 -22.65 19.84
N SER A 205 6.78 -23.53 20.60
CA SER A 205 7.00 -24.98 20.60
C SER A 205 6.27 -25.74 19.48
N SER A 206 5.38 -25.11 18.73
CA SER A 206 4.51 -25.81 17.77
C SER A 206 4.04 -25.02 16.56
N TYR A 207 3.96 -23.68 16.65
CA TYR A 207 3.37 -22.78 15.64
C TYR A 207 1.92 -23.12 15.27
N MET A 208 1.20 -23.87 16.11
CA MET A 208 -0.11 -24.45 15.78
C MET A 208 -1.27 -23.46 15.72
N ALA A 209 -1.07 -22.18 16.06
CA ALA A 209 -2.09 -21.16 15.83
C ALA A 209 -2.30 -20.86 14.34
N HIS A 210 -1.27 -20.99 13.50
CA HIS A 210 -1.39 -20.74 12.07
C HIS A 210 -2.44 -21.64 11.42
N VAL A 211 -2.39 -22.96 11.70
CA VAL A 211 -3.19 -23.98 11.02
C VAL A 211 -4.69 -23.66 11.03
N PRO A 212 -5.37 -23.48 12.18
CA PRO A 212 -6.80 -23.19 12.18
C PRO A 212 -7.16 -21.85 11.53
N LEU A 213 -6.29 -20.84 11.60
CA LEU A 213 -6.50 -19.54 10.94
C LEU A 213 -6.41 -19.71 9.41
N HIS A 214 -5.32 -20.34 8.95
CA HIS A 214 -5.00 -20.48 7.54
C HIS A 214 -5.93 -21.44 6.81
N GLU A 215 -6.41 -22.49 7.49
CA GLU A 215 -7.46 -23.37 6.95
C GLU A 215 -8.76 -22.61 6.63
N LYS A 216 -9.01 -21.49 7.31
CA LYS A 216 -10.12 -20.56 7.06
C LYS A 216 -9.73 -19.35 6.20
N ASN A 217 -8.55 -19.36 5.59
CA ASN A 217 -7.98 -18.24 4.84
C ASN A 217 -7.85 -16.95 5.68
N ILE A 218 -7.73 -17.03 7.00
CA ILE A 218 -7.39 -15.88 7.84
C ILE A 218 -5.87 -15.76 7.80
N PHE A 219 -5.36 -14.66 7.24
CA PHE A 219 -3.92 -14.38 7.19
C PHE A 219 -3.44 -13.79 8.52
N ASN A 220 -2.13 -13.75 8.74
CA ASN A 220 -1.57 -13.05 9.90
C ASN A 220 -0.48 -12.05 9.52
N ALA A 221 -0.15 -11.20 10.50
CA ALA A 221 1.02 -10.33 10.44
C ALA A 221 1.88 -10.49 11.68
N GLU A 222 3.17 -10.64 11.47
CA GLU A 222 4.13 -10.88 12.53
C GLU A 222 5.08 -9.70 12.67
N SER A 223 5.69 -9.55 13.86
CA SER A 223 6.58 -8.43 14.17
C SER A 223 5.96 -7.05 13.87
N VAL A 224 4.71 -6.84 14.25
CA VAL A 224 4.01 -5.56 14.07
C VAL A 224 4.52 -4.53 15.09
N ALA A 225 5.01 -3.39 14.60
CA ALA A 225 5.55 -2.33 15.45
C ALA A 225 4.46 -1.48 16.10
N ASN A 226 4.81 -0.74 17.16
CA ASN A 226 4.00 0.34 17.72
C ASN A 226 2.58 -0.05 18.24
N LEU A 227 2.32 -1.32 18.54
CA LEU A 227 1.04 -1.76 19.13
C LEU A 227 0.75 -1.13 20.52
N ASP A 228 1.80 -0.68 21.22
CA ASP A 228 1.69 0.08 22.47
C ASP A 228 0.97 1.43 22.29
N LYS A 229 1.06 2.03 21.09
CA LYS A 229 0.47 3.34 20.77
C LYS A 229 -1.01 3.28 20.38
N LEU A 230 -1.56 2.09 20.17
CA LEU A 230 -2.95 1.91 19.78
C LEU A 230 -3.90 1.87 20.97
N PRO A 231 -5.12 2.43 20.86
CA PRO A 231 -6.18 2.15 21.82
C PRO A 231 -6.67 0.70 21.69
N THR A 232 -7.53 0.26 22.61
CA THR A 232 -8.11 -1.09 22.59
C THR A 232 -9.05 -1.35 21.41
N LYS A 233 -9.73 -0.30 20.91
CA LYS A 233 -10.63 -0.31 19.75
C LYS A 233 -10.88 1.13 19.27
N GLY A 234 -11.64 1.28 18.18
CA GLY A 234 -12.10 2.59 17.67
C GLY A 234 -11.23 3.17 16.54
N TYR A 235 -10.36 2.35 15.97
CA TYR A 235 -9.49 2.71 14.85
C TYR A 235 -9.65 1.67 13.74
N SER A 236 -9.26 2.04 12.52
CA SER A 236 -9.17 1.12 11.40
C SER A 236 -7.72 0.98 10.96
N VAL A 237 -7.43 -0.03 10.15
CA VAL A 237 -6.08 -0.32 9.66
C VAL A 237 -6.11 -0.65 8.17
N ALA A 238 -5.04 -0.28 7.46
CA ALA A 238 -4.67 -0.86 6.17
C ALA A 238 -3.38 -1.68 6.33
N MET A 239 -3.36 -2.90 5.79
CA MET A 239 -2.28 -3.89 5.86
C MET A 239 -1.95 -4.39 4.46
N LEU A 240 -1.15 -3.63 3.70
CA LEU A 240 -0.92 -3.95 2.29
C LEU A 240 0.46 -4.63 2.11
N PRO A 241 0.51 -5.92 1.72
CA PRO A 241 1.74 -6.64 1.46
C PRO A 241 2.21 -6.43 0.02
N VAL A 242 3.53 -6.47 -0.22
CA VAL A 242 4.07 -6.60 -1.58
C VAL A 242 3.39 -7.77 -2.29
N ASN A 243 2.87 -7.55 -3.50
CA ASN A 243 2.11 -8.58 -4.22
C ASN A 243 3.03 -9.62 -4.88
N ILE A 244 3.54 -10.59 -4.12
CA ILE A 244 4.41 -11.63 -4.66
C ILE A 244 3.56 -12.78 -5.23
N LYS A 245 3.73 -13.08 -6.51
CA LYS A 245 3.08 -14.22 -7.16
C LYS A 245 3.62 -15.52 -6.57
N ASP A 246 2.71 -16.38 -6.12
CA ASP A 246 2.99 -17.65 -5.45
C ASP A 246 3.76 -17.47 -4.11
N GLY A 247 3.75 -16.25 -3.57
CA GLY A 247 4.37 -15.95 -2.28
C GLY A 247 3.56 -16.53 -1.13
N SER A 248 4.20 -17.31 -0.26
CA SER A 248 3.57 -17.82 0.95
C SER A 248 3.61 -16.80 2.10
N GLY A 249 4.39 -15.74 1.92
CA GLY A 249 4.41 -14.56 2.76
C GLY A 249 4.91 -13.36 1.96
N ALA A 250 4.93 -12.19 2.58
CA ALA A 250 5.45 -10.99 1.93
C ALA A 250 5.81 -9.89 2.95
N PRO A 251 6.76 -9.01 2.59
CA PRO A 251 6.95 -7.74 3.29
C PRO A 251 5.61 -7.00 3.40
N LEU A 252 5.28 -6.54 4.61
CA LEU A 252 4.01 -5.92 4.91
C LEU A 252 4.21 -4.50 5.41
N ARG A 253 3.44 -3.55 4.88
CA ARG A 253 3.29 -2.23 5.50
C ARG A 253 1.94 -2.14 6.19
N VAL A 254 1.96 -1.66 7.43
CA VAL A 254 0.78 -1.57 8.29
C VAL A 254 0.62 -0.13 8.78
N ILE A 255 -0.54 0.48 8.50
CA ILE A 255 -0.86 1.83 8.99
C ILE A 255 -2.22 1.80 9.69
N ALA A 256 -2.24 2.28 10.93
CA ALA A 256 -3.47 2.51 11.68
C ALA A 256 -3.97 3.95 11.51
N PHE A 257 -5.28 4.11 11.45
CA PHE A 257 -5.97 5.39 11.30
C PHE A 257 -6.87 5.65 12.51
N LYS A 258 -6.63 6.77 13.20
CA LYS A 258 -7.34 7.13 14.44
C LYS A 258 -8.69 7.80 14.19
N THR A 259 -8.80 8.57 13.12
CA THR A 259 -9.92 9.50 12.89
C THR A 259 -10.92 9.01 11.84
N VAL A 260 -10.56 7.97 11.08
CA VAL A 260 -11.39 7.39 10.01
C VAL A 260 -11.64 5.90 10.20
N GLN A 261 -12.82 5.47 9.75
CA GLN A 261 -13.19 4.08 9.57
C GLN A 261 -13.12 3.72 8.10
N ILE A 262 -12.28 2.74 7.80
CA ILE A 262 -12.10 2.18 6.46
C ILE A 262 -12.47 0.71 6.54
N SER A 263 -13.60 0.33 5.93
CA SER A 263 -14.09 -1.04 5.92
C SER A 263 -14.79 -1.37 4.60
N PRO A 264 -14.06 -1.30 3.48
CA PRO A 264 -14.63 -1.46 2.14
C PRO A 264 -15.15 -2.87 1.87
N GLY A 265 -16.21 -2.97 1.06
CA GLY A 265 -16.65 -4.23 0.47
C GLY A 265 -15.81 -4.63 -0.75
N PRO A 266 -15.99 -5.85 -1.27
CA PRO A 266 -15.31 -6.31 -2.50
C PRO A 266 -15.46 -5.36 -3.70
N GLU A 267 -16.61 -4.71 -3.83
CA GLU A 267 -16.95 -3.78 -4.91
C GLU A 267 -16.36 -2.38 -4.74
N ASP A 268 -15.89 -2.05 -3.54
CA ASP A 268 -15.33 -0.73 -3.20
C ASP A 268 -13.83 -0.65 -3.43
N VAL A 269 -13.18 -1.77 -3.76
CA VAL A 269 -11.74 -1.87 -3.87
C VAL A 269 -11.31 -2.31 -5.25
N VAL A 270 -10.32 -1.61 -5.80
CA VAL A 270 -9.59 -2.04 -7.00
C VAL A 270 -8.12 -2.20 -6.64
N ASP A 271 -7.58 -3.41 -6.83
CA ASP A 271 -6.14 -3.64 -6.76
C ASP A 271 -5.48 -3.06 -8.00
N LEU A 272 -4.54 -2.13 -7.81
CA LEU A 272 -3.79 -1.50 -8.89
C LEU A 272 -2.37 -2.06 -8.99
N THR A 273 -2.17 -3.29 -8.53
CA THR A 273 -0.86 -3.94 -8.45
C THR A 273 -0.81 -5.22 -9.27
N TYR A 274 0.16 -5.34 -10.19
CA TYR A 274 0.46 -6.61 -10.82
C TYR A 274 1.21 -7.54 -9.84
N PRO A 275 0.87 -8.84 -9.76
CA PRO A 275 1.67 -9.79 -9.01
C PRO A 275 3.10 -9.84 -9.55
N LEU A 276 4.06 -9.55 -8.68
CA LEU A 276 5.49 -9.63 -8.95
C LEU A 276 5.94 -11.09 -8.97
N GLY A 277 6.48 -11.54 -10.10
CA GLY A 277 6.89 -12.92 -10.29
C GLY A 277 7.99 -13.07 -11.34
N ASN A 278 8.42 -14.30 -11.57
CA ASN A 278 9.56 -14.58 -12.46
C ASN A 278 9.33 -14.14 -13.93
N SER A 279 8.08 -13.93 -14.34
CA SER A 279 7.70 -13.47 -15.67
C SER A 279 7.49 -11.96 -15.77
N THR A 280 7.59 -11.21 -14.67
CA THR A 280 7.39 -9.75 -14.67
C THR A 280 8.41 -9.10 -15.62
N VAL A 281 7.91 -8.25 -16.53
CA VAL A 281 8.76 -7.47 -17.43
C VAL A 281 9.58 -6.47 -16.62
N MET A 282 10.88 -6.46 -16.87
CA MET A 282 11.84 -5.56 -16.23
C MET A 282 12.46 -4.62 -17.26
N TRP A 283 12.97 -3.48 -16.80
CA TRP A 283 13.71 -2.56 -17.65
C TRP A 283 14.90 -3.28 -18.34
N PRO A 284 15.15 -3.03 -19.64
CA PRO A 284 16.25 -3.69 -20.35
C PRO A 284 17.60 -3.52 -19.64
N GLY A 285 18.29 -4.65 -19.42
CA GLY A 285 19.58 -4.71 -18.72
C GLY A 285 19.48 -4.87 -17.20
N ARG A 286 18.27 -4.87 -16.61
CA ARG A 286 18.07 -5.19 -15.19
C ARG A 286 17.84 -6.69 -14.97
N ALA A 287 18.14 -7.15 -13.76
CA ALA A 287 17.90 -8.53 -13.36
C ALA A 287 16.38 -8.83 -13.31
N SER A 288 16.00 -10.07 -13.59
CA SER A 288 14.63 -10.53 -13.37
C SER A 288 14.35 -10.74 -11.88
N PHE A 289 13.10 -10.56 -11.48
CA PHE A 289 12.63 -11.03 -10.18
C PHE A 289 12.70 -12.57 -10.11
N LYS A 290 13.05 -13.09 -8.94
CA LYS A 290 13.11 -14.53 -8.68
C LYS A 290 12.47 -14.81 -7.33
N LEU A 291 11.43 -15.65 -7.34
CA LEU A 291 11.00 -16.38 -6.15
C LEU A 291 11.83 -17.68 -6.05
N LEU A 292 12.43 -17.91 -4.90
CA LEU A 292 13.35 -19.00 -4.62
C LEU A 292 12.75 -19.89 -3.52
N PRO A 293 12.19 -21.06 -3.87
CA PRO A 293 11.63 -21.98 -2.89
C PRO A 293 12.70 -22.48 -1.91
N VAL A 294 12.44 -22.31 -0.61
CA VAL A 294 13.33 -22.80 0.45
C VAL A 294 12.75 -24.05 1.10
N GLN A 295 11.45 -24.01 1.40
CA GLN A 295 10.72 -25.13 2.00
C GLN A 295 9.32 -25.20 1.41
N LYS A 296 8.86 -26.42 1.07
CA LYS A 296 7.48 -26.69 0.66
C LYS A 296 7.11 -28.13 0.96
N GLY A 297 6.42 -28.36 2.07
CA GLY A 297 6.07 -29.71 2.49
C GLY A 297 5.85 -29.84 4.00
N TYR A 298 5.62 -31.07 4.44
CA TYR A 298 5.51 -31.36 5.87
C TYR A 298 6.87 -31.27 6.56
N MET A 299 6.91 -30.56 7.68
CA MET A 299 8.05 -30.48 8.58
C MET A 299 7.64 -31.02 9.96
N LYS A 300 8.60 -31.66 10.63
CA LYS A 300 8.43 -32.04 12.04
C LYS A 300 8.83 -30.88 12.93
N ILE A 301 7.90 -30.40 13.74
CA ILE A 301 8.10 -29.34 14.73
C ILE A 301 7.54 -29.84 16.06
N GLY A 302 8.41 -30.00 17.06
CA GLY A 302 8.08 -30.75 18.27
C GLY A 302 7.53 -32.14 17.93
N ASN A 303 6.32 -32.41 18.42
CA ASN A 303 5.59 -33.66 18.18
C ASN A 303 4.64 -33.61 16.97
N ASN A 304 4.55 -32.48 16.27
CA ASN A 304 3.61 -32.27 15.18
C ASN A 304 4.28 -32.46 13.81
N SER A 305 3.48 -32.92 12.84
CA SER A 305 3.82 -32.88 11.41
C SER A 305 2.99 -31.78 10.76
N VAL A 306 3.63 -30.71 10.34
CA VAL A 306 2.98 -29.46 9.95
C VAL A 306 3.33 -29.13 8.51
N TRP A 307 2.33 -28.78 7.68
CA TRP A 307 2.62 -28.24 6.35
C TRP A 307 3.25 -26.86 6.51
N VAL A 308 4.40 -26.65 5.87
CA VAL A 308 5.09 -25.36 5.87
C VAL A 308 5.56 -25.07 4.45
N GLU A 309 5.35 -23.83 4.00
CA GLU A 309 5.91 -23.29 2.77
C GLU A 309 6.59 -21.95 3.05
N TYR A 310 7.81 -21.73 2.59
CA TYR A 310 8.43 -20.41 2.60
C TYR A 310 9.50 -20.28 1.52
N ASN A 311 9.65 -19.05 1.04
CA ASN A 311 10.52 -18.68 -0.05
C ASN A 311 11.44 -17.50 0.34
N ASP A 312 12.56 -17.43 -0.36
CA ASP A 312 13.32 -16.20 -0.51
C ASP A 312 12.92 -15.52 -1.82
N PHE A 313 13.20 -14.23 -1.95
CA PHE A 313 13.10 -13.55 -3.23
C PHE A 313 14.26 -12.59 -3.48
N CYS A 314 14.56 -12.38 -4.75
CA CYS A 314 15.53 -11.40 -5.22
C CYS A 314 15.00 -10.65 -6.45
N GLY A 315 15.31 -9.37 -6.58
CA GLY A 315 14.99 -8.61 -7.80
C GLY A 315 15.34 -7.13 -7.69
N PRO A 316 15.15 -6.36 -8.78
CA PRO A 316 15.32 -4.91 -8.75
C PRO A 316 14.33 -4.26 -7.78
N GLU A 317 14.74 -3.16 -7.13
CA GLU A 317 13.83 -2.33 -6.34
C GLU A 317 12.78 -1.61 -7.23
N HIS A 318 13.15 -1.34 -8.49
CA HIS A 318 12.34 -0.78 -9.56
C HIS A 318 11.78 -1.90 -10.46
N GLY A 319 10.88 -2.72 -9.92
CA GLY A 319 10.35 -3.90 -10.62
C GLY A 319 8.86 -4.13 -10.36
N GLY A 320 8.12 -4.42 -11.43
CA GLY A 320 6.66 -4.53 -11.38
C GLY A 320 6.00 -3.21 -10.98
N THR A 321 4.83 -3.28 -10.33
CA THR A 321 4.22 -2.09 -9.72
C THR A 321 5.09 -1.63 -8.55
N HIS A 322 5.70 -0.46 -8.69
CA HIS A 322 6.68 0.03 -7.73
C HIS A 322 6.58 1.55 -7.56
N LEU A 323 7.21 2.02 -6.48
CA LEU A 323 7.32 3.43 -6.13
C LEU A 323 8.78 3.85 -6.29
N ASP A 324 9.01 4.94 -7.01
CA ASP A 324 10.30 5.63 -7.02
C ASP A 324 10.34 6.65 -5.90
N ALA A 325 11.39 6.56 -5.09
CA ALA A 325 11.67 7.59 -4.11
C ALA A 325 12.38 8.78 -4.78
N PRO A 326 12.28 9.99 -4.22
CA PRO A 326 13.00 11.16 -4.73
C PRO A 326 14.50 10.93 -5.03
N ALA A 327 15.17 10.10 -4.21
CA ALA A 327 16.57 9.74 -4.38
C ALA A 327 16.88 9.02 -5.71
N HIS A 328 15.88 8.43 -6.38
CA HIS A 328 16.06 7.74 -7.66
C HIS A 328 16.72 8.65 -8.70
N PHE A 329 16.24 9.90 -8.87
CA PHE A 329 16.84 10.89 -9.78
C PHE A 329 17.37 12.16 -9.11
N ILE A 330 17.15 12.34 -7.80
CA ILE A 330 17.58 13.55 -7.08
C ILE A 330 18.57 13.17 -6.00
N LYS A 331 19.84 13.52 -6.26
CA LYS A 331 20.94 13.29 -5.33
C LYS A 331 20.63 13.83 -3.93
N ASP A 332 20.96 13.04 -2.91
CA ASP A 332 20.80 13.37 -1.48
C ASP A 332 19.35 13.70 -1.07
N SER A 333 18.36 13.18 -1.80
CA SER A 333 16.94 13.34 -1.49
C SER A 333 16.37 12.14 -0.71
N TRP A 334 15.04 12.12 -0.51
CA TRP A 334 14.37 11.06 0.23
C TRP A 334 14.50 9.71 -0.45
N ARG A 335 14.94 8.73 0.33
CA ARG A 335 14.83 7.30 0.04
C ARG A 335 13.51 6.76 0.57
N ILE A 336 13.18 5.54 0.17
CA ILE A 336 11.90 4.87 0.49
C ILE A 336 11.50 4.96 1.97
N HIS A 337 12.42 4.70 2.91
CA HIS A 337 12.14 4.77 4.36
C HIS A 337 11.97 6.19 4.92
N GLN A 338 12.32 7.22 4.15
CA GLN A 338 12.25 8.62 4.57
C GLN A 338 10.97 9.31 4.11
N ILE A 339 10.19 8.66 3.24
CA ILE A 339 8.91 9.17 2.75
C ILE A 339 7.91 9.22 3.93
N PRO A 340 7.32 10.38 4.23
CA PRO A 340 6.34 10.49 5.31
C PRO A 340 5.11 9.61 5.05
N ALA A 341 4.75 8.75 6.01
CA ALA A 341 3.70 7.76 5.81
C ALA A 341 2.32 8.35 5.45
N HIS A 342 2.02 9.59 5.87
CA HIS A 342 0.74 10.24 5.59
C HIS A 342 0.60 10.69 4.13
N THR A 343 1.70 10.85 3.39
CA THR A 343 1.65 11.19 1.96
C THR A 343 1.38 9.96 1.09
N LEU A 344 1.39 8.76 1.66
CA LEU A 344 1.11 7.50 0.96
C LEU A 344 -0.39 7.27 0.73
N ILE A 345 -1.24 8.14 1.27
CA ILE A 345 -2.69 8.06 1.13
C ILE A 345 -3.22 9.42 0.69
N GLY A 346 -4.07 9.42 -0.33
CA GLY A 346 -4.76 10.63 -0.75
C GLY A 346 -5.82 10.39 -1.81
N PRO A 347 -6.63 11.41 -2.13
CA PRO A 347 -7.54 11.34 -3.25
C PRO A 347 -6.75 11.04 -4.53
N ALA A 348 -7.37 10.42 -5.51
CA ALA A 348 -6.71 10.16 -6.78
C ALA A 348 -7.63 10.42 -7.95
N ILE A 349 -7.01 10.72 -9.09
CA ILE A 349 -7.69 10.97 -10.35
C ILE A 349 -7.09 10.11 -11.46
N ARG A 350 -7.90 9.83 -12.49
CA ARG A 350 -7.46 9.15 -13.70
C ARG A 350 -7.60 10.08 -14.91
N VAL A 351 -6.49 10.41 -15.55
CA VAL A 351 -6.42 11.16 -16.81
C VAL A 351 -6.24 10.17 -17.95
N ASP A 352 -7.23 10.09 -18.84
CA ASP A 352 -7.28 9.09 -19.90
C ASP A 352 -6.71 9.63 -21.22
N ILE A 353 -5.61 9.02 -21.68
CA ILE A 353 -5.02 9.25 -23.01
C ILE A 353 -5.05 7.98 -23.89
N SER A 354 -5.82 6.96 -23.51
CA SER A 354 -5.81 5.65 -24.15
C SER A 354 -6.13 5.68 -25.64
N LYS A 355 -7.00 6.61 -26.08
CA LYS A 355 -7.29 6.83 -27.50
C LYS A 355 -6.08 7.36 -28.29
N LYS A 356 -5.22 8.18 -27.65
CA LYS A 356 -3.97 8.65 -28.26
C LYS A 356 -2.97 7.48 -28.33
N ALA A 357 -2.79 6.78 -27.21
CA ALA A 357 -1.86 5.65 -27.09
C ALA A 357 -2.20 4.48 -28.03
N ALA A 358 -3.48 4.25 -28.33
CA ALA A 358 -3.92 3.22 -29.27
C ALA A 358 -3.38 3.43 -30.70
N ASN A 359 -3.06 4.68 -31.08
CA ASN A 359 -2.59 5.04 -32.42
C ASN A 359 -1.13 5.49 -32.45
N ASN A 360 -0.54 5.74 -31.28
CA ASN A 360 0.85 6.17 -31.14
C ASN A 360 1.44 5.56 -29.86
N PRO A 361 2.40 4.61 -29.96
CA PRO A 361 3.03 4.04 -28.78
C PRO A 361 3.81 5.09 -27.97
N ASP A 362 4.20 6.21 -28.57
CA ASP A 362 4.90 7.32 -27.93
C ASP A 362 3.92 8.48 -27.58
N ALA A 363 2.67 8.14 -27.25
CA ALA A 363 1.67 9.13 -26.87
C ALA A 363 2.06 9.86 -25.57
N ILE A 364 1.79 11.16 -25.55
CA ILE A 364 2.20 12.04 -24.46
C ILE A 364 0.97 12.66 -23.80
N LEU A 365 0.92 12.64 -22.47
CA LEU A 365 -0.02 13.45 -21.69
C LEU A 365 0.52 14.88 -21.62
N THR A 366 -0.28 15.83 -22.12
CA THR A 366 0.08 17.24 -22.25
C THR A 366 -0.66 18.13 -21.25
N VAL A 367 -0.22 19.38 -21.10
CA VAL A 367 -0.94 20.40 -20.32
C VAL A 367 -2.38 20.59 -20.81
N LYS A 368 -2.62 20.48 -22.13
CA LYS A 368 -3.97 20.56 -22.69
C LYS A 368 -4.86 19.43 -22.17
N ASP A 369 -4.35 18.20 -22.06
CA ASP A 369 -5.11 17.07 -21.54
C ASP A 369 -5.52 17.28 -20.09
N LEU A 370 -4.66 17.91 -19.29
CA LEU A 370 -4.96 18.28 -17.91
C LEU A 370 -6.06 19.36 -17.85
N HIS A 371 -5.99 20.37 -18.71
CA HIS A 371 -7.03 21.39 -18.81
C HIS A 371 -8.37 20.84 -19.27
N ASP A 372 -8.37 19.98 -20.30
CA ASP A 372 -9.58 19.32 -20.78
C ASP A 372 -10.18 18.44 -19.67
N TRP A 373 -9.34 17.70 -18.94
CA TRP A 373 -9.79 16.89 -17.81
C TRP A 373 -10.43 17.73 -16.71
N GLU A 374 -9.82 18.86 -16.33
CA GLU A 374 -10.39 19.75 -15.31
C GLU A 374 -11.66 20.47 -15.75
N TYR A 375 -11.78 20.75 -17.05
CA TYR A 375 -13.00 21.30 -17.61
C TYR A 375 -14.18 20.34 -17.43
N GLU A 376 -13.93 19.03 -17.57
CA GLU A 376 -14.96 17.99 -17.43
C GLU A 376 -15.22 17.56 -15.98
N ASN A 377 -14.16 17.48 -15.16
CA ASN A 377 -14.21 16.82 -13.84
C ASN A 377 -14.04 17.78 -12.66
N GLY A 378 -13.79 19.06 -12.94
CA GLY A 378 -13.45 20.06 -11.93
C GLY A 378 -11.94 20.09 -11.63
N ARG A 379 -11.53 21.04 -10.80
CA ARG A 379 -10.12 21.25 -10.45
C ARG A 379 -9.54 19.99 -9.79
N ILE A 380 -8.31 19.61 -10.17
CA ILE A 380 -7.57 18.53 -9.52
C ILE A 380 -7.50 18.82 -8.00
N PRO A 381 -7.98 17.90 -7.13
CA PRO A 381 -8.01 18.15 -5.69
C PRO A 381 -6.61 18.37 -5.11
N ASP A 382 -6.54 19.17 -4.04
CA ASP A 382 -5.33 19.21 -3.22
C ASP A 382 -5.06 17.81 -2.62
N ASN A 383 -3.78 17.47 -2.48
CA ASN A 383 -3.26 16.16 -2.10
C ASN A 383 -3.64 15.02 -3.06
N ALA A 384 -4.05 15.32 -4.30
CA ALA A 384 -4.36 14.27 -5.25
C ALA A 384 -3.12 13.52 -5.76
N MET A 385 -3.31 12.24 -6.08
CA MET A 385 -2.44 11.49 -6.97
C MET A 385 -3.01 11.52 -8.39
N VAL A 386 -2.17 11.80 -9.38
CA VAL A 386 -2.59 11.89 -10.80
C VAL A 386 -2.12 10.66 -11.56
N PHE A 387 -3.05 9.78 -11.91
CA PHE A 387 -2.75 8.60 -12.73
C PHE A 387 -2.99 8.89 -14.20
N LEU A 388 -1.95 8.73 -15.02
CA LEU A 388 -2.04 8.65 -16.47
C LEU A 388 -2.51 7.24 -16.84
N TYR A 389 -3.65 7.15 -17.51
CA TYR A 389 -4.15 5.91 -18.07
C TYR A 389 -4.00 5.92 -19.60
N SER A 390 -3.16 5.04 -20.11
CA SER A 390 -2.91 4.89 -21.55
C SER A 390 -3.47 3.59 -22.14
N GLY A 391 -3.95 2.67 -21.31
CA GLY A 391 -4.38 1.34 -21.73
C GLY A 391 -3.20 0.40 -22.07
N TRP A 392 -1.99 0.74 -21.64
CA TRP A 392 -0.76 0.00 -21.96
C TRP A 392 -0.65 -1.31 -21.19
N GLY A 393 -1.28 -1.38 -20.01
CA GLY A 393 -1.30 -2.57 -19.16
C GLY A 393 -1.79 -3.85 -19.85
N LYS A 394 -2.48 -3.76 -20.99
CA LYS A 394 -2.85 -4.92 -21.84
C LYS A 394 -1.65 -5.68 -22.43
N TYR A 395 -0.47 -5.07 -22.45
CA TYR A 395 0.77 -5.66 -22.96
C TYR A 395 1.71 -6.17 -21.86
N VAL A 396 1.35 -6.03 -20.57
CA VAL A 396 2.25 -6.29 -19.43
C VAL A 396 2.90 -7.69 -19.40
N ASP A 397 2.23 -8.69 -19.97
CA ASP A 397 2.72 -10.09 -20.04
C ASP A 397 3.53 -10.40 -21.32
N ASP A 398 3.68 -9.42 -22.23
CA ASP A 398 4.38 -9.55 -23.50
C ASP A 398 5.50 -8.51 -23.58
N HIS A 399 6.72 -8.92 -23.26
CA HIS A 399 7.90 -8.05 -23.22
C HIS A 399 8.06 -7.18 -24.47
N GLU A 400 7.94 -7.77 -25.65
CA GLU A 400 8.19 -7.06 -26.91
C GLU A 400 7.09 -6.04 -27.18
N LYS A 401 5.81 -6.39 -26.93
CA LYS A 401 4.72 -5.43 -27.07
C LYS A 401 4.73 -4.35 -25.98
N TYR A 402 5.13 -4.70 -24.77
CA TYR A 402 5.15 -3.79 -23.63
C TYR A 402 6.23 -2.72 -23.77
N LEU A 403 7.41 -3.12 -24.24
CA LEU A 403 8.55 -2.23 -24.38
C LEU A 403 8.74 -1.71 -25.80
N GLY A 404 8.08 -2.27 -26.81
CA GLY A 404 8.33 -1.94 -28.21
C GLY A 404 9.61 -2.55 -28.78
N THR A 405 10.29 -3.44 -28.05
CA THR A 405 11.52 -4.10 -28.48
C THR A 405 11.68 -5.50 -27.91
N ALA A 406 12.20 -6.43 -28.71
CA ALA A 406 12.62 -7.75 -28.24
C ALA A 406 13.94 -7.71 -27.46
N ASN A 407 14.67 -6.58 -27.48
CA ASN A 407 15.96 -6.46 -26.82
C ASN A 407 15.79 -6.36 -25.29
N ARG A 408 16.33 -7.35 -24.57
CA ARG A 408 16.26 -7.45 -23.11
C ARG A 408 17.46 -6.84 -22.38
N THR A 409 18.52 -6.47 -23.10
CA THR A 409 19.79 -6.05 -22.50
C THR A 409 20.06 -4.56 -22.66
N HIS A 410 19.58 -3.96 -23.75
CA HIS A 410 19.81 -2.55 -24.05
C HIS A 410 18.51 -1.89 -24.49
N TRP A 411 18.26 -0.69 -23.95
CA TRP A 411 17.16 0.19 -24.35
C TRP A 411 17.62 1.29 -25.31
N ILE A 412 18.94 1.43 -25.52
CA ILE A 412 19.56 2.26 -26.56
C ILE A 412 20.55 1.38 -27.34
N ASN A 413 20.54 1.44 -28.67
CA ASN A 413 21.51 0.71 -29.50
C ASN A 413 22.86 1.44 -29.64
N ASP A 414 23.83 0.79 -30.29
CA ASP A 414 25.18 1.35 -30.48
C ASP A 414 25.20 2.63 -31.32
N GLN A 415 24.13 2.92 -32.08
CA GLN A 415 23.93 4.14 -32.85
C GLN A 415 23.24 5.27 -32.06
N GLY A 416 22.92 5.04 -30.78
CA GLY A 416 22.26 6.03 -29.92
C GLY A 416 20.74 6.12 -30.11
N GLN A 417 20.12 5.19 -30.85
CA GLN A 417 18.67 5.15 -31.03
C GLN A 417 18.01 4.49 -29.83
N ILE A 418 16.95 5.12 -29.32
CA ILE A 418 16.12 4.59 -28.23
C ILE A 418 15.21 3.50 -28.81
N LEU A 419 15.28 2.30 -28.22
CA LEU A 419 14.58 1.11 -28.70
C LEU A 419 13.21 0.93 -28.04
N VAL A 420 12.96 1.59 -26.92
CA VAL A 420 11.73 1.41 -26.15
C VAL A 420 10.64 2.40 -26.56
N HIS A 421 9.40 1.94 -26.62
CA HIS A 421 8.23 2.72 -27.02
C HIS A 421 7.06 2.45 -26.08
N PHE A 422 6.67 3.47 -25.33
CA PHE A 422 5.50 3.45 -24.46
C PHE A 422 5.07 4.88 -24.08
N PRO A 423 3.77 5.11 -23.76
CA PRO A 423 3.26 6.42 -23.42
C PRO A 423 3.79 6.98 -22.09
N GLY A 424 3.69 8.29 -21.90
CA GLY A 424 4.10 8.92 -20.66
C GLY A 424 3.68 10.39 -20.54
N PHE A 425 4.11 11.05 -19.46
CA PHE A 425 3.94 12.48 -19.23
C PHE A 425 4.91 13.30 -20.09
N SER A 426 4.48 14.48 -20.54
CA SER A 426 5.40 15.50 -21.03
C SER A 426 6.10 16.19 -19.86
N GLY A 427 7.31 16.71 -20.08
CA GLY A 427 8.01 17.53 -19.09
C GLY A 427 7.21 18.78 -18.71
N GLU A 428 6.56 19.42 -19.68
CA GLU A 428 5.72 20.61 -19.47
C GLU A 428 4.46 20.29 -18.66
N ALA A 429 3.85 19.11 -18.86
CA ALA A 429 2.73 18.65 -18.06
C ALA A 429 3.16 18.41 -16.60
N ALA A 430 4.35 17.82 -16.41
CA ALA A 430 4.93 17.61 -15.09
C ALA A 430 5.20 18.95 -14.37
N GLU A 431 5.84 19.90 -15.05
CA GLU A 431 6.09 21.24 -14.52
C GLU A 431 4.79 21.97 -14.20
N TRP A 432 3.79 21.88 -15.08
CA TRP A 432 2.50 22.51 -14.84
C TRP A 432 1.81 21.94 -13.60
N LEU A 433 1.81 20.61 -13.42
CA LEU A 433 1.22 19.97 -12.23
C LEU A 433 1.90 20.46 -10.95
N VAL A 434 3.24 20.40 -10.91
CA VAL A 434 4.04 20.84 -9.74
C VAL A 434 3.80 22.32 -9.43
N ASN A 435 3.76 23.18 -10.45
CA ASN A 435 3.66 24.63 -10.25
C ASN A 435 2.23 25.11 -9.96
N ASN A 436 1.21 24.37 -10.38
CA ASN A 436 -0.18 24.85 -10.34
C ASN A 436 -1.11 24.02 -9.45
N ARG A 437 -0.73 22.81 -9.02
CA ARG A 437 -1.55 21.92 -8.18
C ARG A 437 -0.74 21.42 -6.99
N LYS A 438 -1.43 21.16 -5.87
CA LYS A 438 -0.81 20.59 -4.66
C LYS A 438 -0.97 19.08 -4.66
N ILE A 439 -0.46 18.42 -5.69
CA ILE A 439 -0.49 16.95 -5.76
C ILE A 439 0.54 16.34 -4.81
N ILE A 440 0.34 15.09 -4.41
CA ILE A 440 1.30 14.32 -3.60
C ILE A 440 1.96 13.18 -4.39
N GLY A 441 1.44 12.87 -5.57
CA GLY A 441 1.98 11.80 -6.39
C GLY A 441 1.47 11.76 -7.81
N VAL A 442 2.12 10.94 -8.62
CA VAL A 442 1.76 10.62 -9.99
C VAL A 442 1.93 9.12 -10.23
N GLY A 443 1.31 8.60 -11.28
CA GLY A 443 1.69 7.29 -11.80
C GLY A 443 1.17 7.01 -13.19
N SER A 444 1.65 5.93 -13.79
CA SER A 444 1.23 5.47 -15.12
C SER A 444 1.07 3.94 -15.18
N ASP A 445 0.29 3.47 -16.15
CA ASP A 445 0.14 2.04 -16.48
C ASP A 445 1.25 1.48 -17.39
N THR A 446 2.41 2.15 -17.44
CA THR A 446 3.57 1.85 -18.28
C THR A 446 4.79 1.53 -17.44
N ILE A 447 5.84 0.96 -18.06
CA ILE A 447 7.09 0.66 -17.35
C ILE A 447 7.80 1.91 -16.86
N SER A 448 7.50 3.05 -17.46
CA SER A 448 7.91 4.33 -16.93
C SER A 448 6.88 5.42 -17.18
N PHE A 449 6.75 6.37 -16.25
CA PHE A 449 5.83 7.50 -16.43
C PHE A 449 6.41 8.61 -17.30
N ASP A 450 7.69 8.56 -17.67
CA ASP A 450 8.21 9.30 -18.83
C ASP A 450 7.85 8.59 -20.14
N VAL A 451 7.86 9.32 -21.25
CA VAL A 451 7.65 8.73 -22.58
C VAL A 451 8.89 7.90 -22.94
N GLY A 452 8.70 6.70 -23.50
CA GLY A 452 9.80 5.76 -23.79
C GLY A 452 10.90 6.34 -24.68
N GLN A 453 10.55 7.26 -25.59
CA GLN A 453 11.48 7.95 -26.49
C GLN A 453 12.22 9.14 -25.82
N THR A 454 12.50 9.06 -24.52
CA THR A 454 13.27 10.08 -23.80
C THR A 454 14.44 9.47 -23.05
N THR A 455 15.52 10.24 -22.88
CA THR A 455 16.73 9.81 -22.15
C THR A 455 17.04 10.69 -20.94
N SER A 456 16.53 11.91 -20.93
CA SER A 456 16.67 12.91 -19.87
C SER A 456 15.60 12.81 -18.79
N CYS A 457 14.58 11.96 -18.98
CA CYS A 457 13.46 11.70 -18.07
C CYS A 457 12.92 12.98 -17.39
N PRO A 458 12.47 13.98 -18.17
CA PRO A 458 12.08 15.28 -17.63
C PRO A 458 10.93 15.20 -16.62
N ALA A 459 9.99 14.25 -16.78
CA ALA A 459 8.91 14.07 -15.82
C ALA A 459 9.45 13.51 -14.49
N HIS A 460 10.33 12.50 -14.51
CA HIS A 460 11.01 11.97 -13.32
C HIS A 460 11.70 13.07 -12.54
N VAL A 461 12.58 13.81 -13.22
CA VAL A 461 13.37 14.87 -12.60
C VAL A 461 12.46 15.94 -11.97
N THR A 462 11.37 16.28 -12.65
CA THR A 462 10.42 17.30 -12.16
C THR A 462 9.65 16.83 -10.93
N PHE A 463 9.02 15.66 -10.99
CA PHE A 463 8.19 15.15 -9.90
C PHE A 463 9.03 14.75 -8.68
N LEU A 464 10.15 14.08 -8.87
CA LEU A 464 11.02 13.64 -7.78
C LEU A 464 11.73 14.83 -7.11
N ARG A 465 12.05 15.91 -7.85
CA ARG A 465 12.57 17.16 -7.26
C ARG A 465 11.54 17.84 -6.38
N ALA A 466 10.27 17.75 -6.74
CA ALA A 466 9.15 18.20 -5.93
C ALA A 466 8.80 17.24 -4.78
N LYS A 467 9.56 16.14 -4.60
CA LYS A 467 9.36 15.10 -3.59
C LYS A 467 7.99 14.42 -3.66
N LEU A 468 7.44 14.30 -4.86
CA LEU A 468 6.19 13.58 -5.10
C LEU A 468 6.44 12.07 -5.16
N LEU A 469 5.41 11.30 -4.81
CA LEU A 469 5.38 9.86 -5.08
C LEU A 469 5.31 9.63 -6.59
N ALA A 470 6.07 8.68 -7.10
CA ALA A 470 6.09 8.38 -8.53
C ALA A 470 5.93 6.87 -8.75
N LEU A 471 4.83 6.49 -9.40
CA LEU A 471 4.37 5.10 -9.48
C LEU A 471 4.40 4.60 -10.91
N GLU A 472 5.07 3.48 -11.13
CA GLU A 472 5.17 2.84 -12.45
C GLU A 472 4.44 1.48 -12.45
N ASN A 473 4.05 1.01 -13.64
CA ASN A 473 3.31 -0.24 -13.85
C ASN A 473 2.02 -0.34 -13.01
N VAL A 474 1.24 0.74 -12.95
CA VAL A 474 -0.04 0.76 -12.22
C VAL A 474 -1.08 -0.09 -12.96
N ALA A 475 -1.56 -1.15 -12.32
CA ALA A 475 -2.53 -2.07 -12.91
C ALA A 475 -3.96 -1.52 -12.87
N ASN A 476 -4.84 -2.06 -13.71
CA ASN A 476 -6.30 -1.94 -13.57
C ASN A 476 -6.86 -0.49 -13.54
N LEU A 477 -6.14 0.50 -14.06
CA LEU A 477 -6.63 1.88 -14.15
C LEU A 477 -7.93 2.00 -14.99
N ASP A 478 -8.17 1.06 -15.90
CA ASP A 478 -9.40 0.95 -16.70
C ASP A 478 -10.66 0.78 -15.83
N LYS A 479 -10.51 0.18 -14.65
CA LYS A 479 -11.61 -0.10 -13.70
C LYS A 479 -11.98 1.10 -12.83
N LEU A 480 -11.20 2.17 -12.87
CA LEU A 480 -11.43 3.36 -12.04
C LEU A 480 -12.24 4.43 -12.78
N PRO A 481 -13.12 5.15 -12.08
CA PRO A 481 -13.72 6.38 -12.61
C PRO A 481 -12.65 7.49 -12.73
N PRO A 482 -12.93 8.62 -13.41
CA PRO A 482 -12.02 9.78 -13.43
C PRO A 482 -11.71 10.34 -12.04
N ILE A 483 -12.69 10.34 -11.12
CA ILE A 483 -12.60 10.81 -9.72
C ILE A 483 -13.41 9.91 -8.79
N GLY A 484 -13.25 10.08 -7.47
CA GLY A 484 -14.13 9.49 -6.45
C GLY A 484 -13.54 8.32 -5.68
N PHE A 485 -12.22 8.16 -5.74
CA PHE A 485 -11.47 7.13 -5.03
C PHE A 485 -10.24 7.73 -4.33
N THR A 486 -9.79 7.02 -3.30
CA THR A 486 -8.58 7.29 -2.53
C THR A 486 -7.57 6.19 -2.80
N ALA A 487 -6.33 6.55 -3.11
CA ALA A 487 -5.24 5.62 -3.34
C ALA A 487 -4.43 5.38 -2.06
N PHE A 488 -4.04 4.14 -1.82
CA PHE A 488 -3.16 3.69 -0.74
C PHE A 488 -1.90 3.07 -1.35
N VAL A 489 -0.75 3.72 -1.14
CA VAL A 489 0.54 3.41 -1.79
C VAL A 489 1.51 2.81 -0.78
N PHE A 490 1.49 1.49 -0.59
CA PHE A 490 2.23 0.85 0.50
C PHE A 490 3.42 0.08 -0.05
N HIS A 491 4.58 0.74 -0.01
CA HIS A 491 5.85 0.21 -0.49
C HIS A 491 6.59 -0.64 0.54
N MET A 492 7.45 -1.54 0.07
CA MET A 492 8.38 -2.26 0.95
C MET A 492 9.29 -1.29 1.70
N LEU A 493 9.15 -1.22 3.03
CA LEU A 493 9.85 -0.23 3.85
C LEU A 493 11.28 -0.68 4.20
N HIS A 494 12.29 -0.10 3.55
CA HIS A 494 13.69 -0.46 3.76
C HIS A 494 14.66 0.74 3.66
N VAL A 495 15.80 0.63 4.36
CA VAL A 495 16.89 1.61 4.29
C VAL A 495 17.53 1.62 2.92
N ASP A 496 18.13 2.74 2.55
CA ASP A 496 18.90 2.91 1.32
C ASP A 496 18.22 2.64 -0.04
N GLY A 497 16.92 2.33 -0.03
CA GLY A 497 16.14 2.12 -1.26
C GLY A 497 15.83 3.40 -2.03
N SER A 498 16.21 3.44 -3.31
CA SER A 498 15.83 4.52 -4.23
C SER A 498 14.49 4.26 -4.91
N GLY A 499 13.99 3.03 -4.82
CA GLY A 499 12.63 2.63 -5.15
C GLY A 499 12.23 1.40 -4.35
N ALA A 500 11.00 0.92 -4.52
CA ALA A 500 10.55 -0.32 -3.88
C ALA A 500 9.33 -0.92 -4.58
N PRO A 501 9.22 -2.27 -4.64
CA PRO A 501 7.97 -2.93 -4.95
C PRO A 501 6.86 -2.44 -4.02
N THR A 502 5.69 -2.17 -4.59
CA THR A 502 4.62 -1.43 -3.91
C THR A 502 3.27 -2.07 -4.15
N ARG A 503 2.49 -2.21 -3.07
CA ARG A 503 1.08 -2.56 -3.16
C ARG A 503 0.27 -1.28 -3.22
N LEU A 504 -0.37 -1.08 -4.37
CA LEU A 504 -1.23 0.05 -4.65
C LEU A 504 -2.68 -0.40 -4.72
N VAL A 505 -3.53 0.21 -3.90
CA VAL A 505 -4.96 -0.11 -3.86
C VAL A 505 -5.77 1.17 -3.90
N ALA A 506 -6.81 1.19 -4.74
CA ALA A 506 -7.82 2.24 -4.75
C ALA A 506 -9.07 1.80 -3.97
N VAL A 507 -9.55 2.68 -3.10
CA VAL A 507 -10.78 2.49 -2.32
C VAL A 507 -11.77 3.60 -2.68
N LYS A 508 -13.02 3.26 -2.97
CA LYS A 508 -14.08 4.26 -3.20
C LYS A 508 -14.24 5.17 -1.98
N ASN A 509 -14.43 6.47 -2.22
CA ASN A 509 -14.58 7.42 -1.12
C ASN A 509 -15.82 7.13 -0.23
N SER A 510 -16.85 6.48 -0.77
CA SER A 510 -18.03 6.07 -0.01
C SER A 510 -17.75 5.01 1.07
N ALA A 511 -16.64 4.28 0.97
CA ALA A 511 -16.22 3.28 1.94
C ALA A 511 -15.33 3.85 3.07
N ILE A 512 -15.08 5.16 3.05
CA ILE A 512 -14.29 5.89 4.05
C ILE A 512 -15.25 6.80 4.82
N SER A 513 -15.32 6.62 6.13
CA SER A 513 -16.19 7.44 7.00
C SER A 513 -15.40 8.02 8.16
N PHE A 514 -15.84 9.16 8.67
CA PHE A 514 -15.16 9.90 9.74
C PHE A 514 -15.85 9.62 11.08
N ASN A 515 -15.05 9.46 12.13
CA ASN A 515 -15.59 9.32 13.49
C ASN A 515 -16.34 10.61 13.88
N SER A 516 -17.58 10.48 14.38
CA SER A 516 -18.49 11.60 14.63
C SER A 516 -17.97 12.63 15.65
N ASP A 517 -17.03 12.24 16.51
CA ASP A 517 -16.53 13.06 17.61
C ASP A 517 -15.40 14.03 17.19
N ASP A 518 -14.75 13.82 16.04
CA ASP A 518 -13.66 14.68 15.53
C ASP A 518 -14.12 15.77 14.54
N THR A 519 -15.42 15.83 14.24
CA THR A 519 -16.01 16.83 13.33
C THR A 519 -15.88 18.28 13.81
N LYS A 520 -15.45 18.51 15.07
CA LYS A 520 -15.14 19.84 15.60
C LYS A 520 -13.78 20.40 15.19
N VAL A 521 -12.88 19.60 14.63
CA VAL A 521 -11.54 20.05 14.20
C VAL A 521 -11.44 20.17 12.67
N ALA A 522 -12.27 19.44 11.92
CA ALA A 522 -12.32 19.53 10.46
C ALA A 522 -13.02 20.78 9.90
N SER A 523 -13.64 21.62 10.74
CA SER A 523 -14.33 22.84 10.27
C SER A 523 -13.41 24.05 10.02
N ASP A 524 -12.13 23.98 10.40
CA ASP A 524 -11.17 25.09 10.21
C ASP A 524 -10.32 24.99 8.93
N GLY A 525 -10.53 23.95 8.12
CA GLY A 525 -10.03 23.84 6.75
C GLY A 525 -11.03 24.43 5.74
N GLN A 526 -11.03 25.75 5.56
CA GLN A 526 -11.66 26.47 4.44
C GLN A 526 -13.07 25.98 4.01
N MET A 527 -14.05 26.00 4.91
CA MET A 527 -15.42 26.26 4.46
C MET A 527 -15.57 27.75 4.14
N SER A 528 -15.36 28.13 2.89
CA SER A 528 -15.80 29.44 2.39
C SER A 528 -17.34 29.45 2.36
N ARG A 529 -17.94 29.92 3.46
CA ARG A 529 -19.37 30.28 3.49
C ARG A 529 -19.57 31.47 2.55
N PRO A 530 -20.46 31.44 1.55
CA PRO A 530 -20.86 32.66 0.88
C PRO A 530 -21.69 33.48 1.88
N LEU A 531 -21.18 34.65 2.29
CA LEU A 531 -21.98 35.68 2.93
C LEU A 531 -23.02 36.16 1.91
N PHE A 532 -24.26 35.67 2.00
CA PHE A 532 -25.40 36.40 1.46
C PHE A 532 -25.88 37.40 2.53
N ALA A 533 -25.34 38.61 2.46
CA ALA A 533 -25.94 39.76 3.13
C ALA A 533 -27.23 40.14 2.40
N ILE A 534 -28.38 39.81 2.99
CA ILE A 534 -29.68 40.31 2.53
C ILE A 534 -29.78 41.78 2.95
N LEU A 535 -29.48 42.68 2.00
CA LEU A 535 -29.83 44.10 2.09
C LEU A 535 -31.34 44.22 1.81
N LEU A 536 -32.13 44.38 2.87
CA LEU A 536 -33.52 44.82 2.77
C LEU A 536 -33.55 46.33 2.48
N LEU A 537 -33.92 46.71 1.25
CA LEU A 537 -34.36 48.06 0.92
C LEU A 537 -35.89 48.12 1.05
N PRO A 538 -36.47 49.20 1.63
CA PRO A 538 -37.92 49.34 1.74
C PRO A 538 -38.49 49.99 0.47
N SER A 539 -39.43 49.31 -0.19
CA SER A 539 -40.21 49.87 -1.29
C SER A 539 -41.42 50.63 -0.75
N PHE A 540 -41.49 51.92 -1.06
CA PHE A 540 -42.62 52.81 -0.83
C PHE A 540 -43.87 52.36 -1.61
N PHE A 541 -45.01 52.32 -0.94
CA PHE A 541 -46.35 52.22 -1.54
C PHE A 541 -46.97 53.62 -1.61
N VAL A 542 -47.22 54.15 -2.80
CA VAL A 542 -48.25 55.18 -3.05
C VAL A 542 -48.82 54.94 -4.46
N LEU A 543 -50.09 54.57 -4.53
CA LEU A 543 -50.94 54.88 -5.69
C LEU A 543 -52.32 55.28 -5.15
N THR A 544 -52.64 56.55 -5.33
CA THR A 544 -53.97 57.14 -5.06
C THR A 544 -54.85 56.97 -6.29
N VAL A 545 -56.17 56.78 -6.13
CA VAL A 545 -57.28 57.56 -6.76
C VAL A 545 -58.63 56.80 -6.75
N LEU A 546 -59.71 57.55 -6.42
CA LEU A 546 -61.17 57.30 -6.46
C LEU A 546 -61.72 56.38 -5.36
N MET A 547 -62.64 56.79 -4.49
CA MET A 547 -63.81 57.68 -4.63
C MET A 547 -64.14 58.38 -3.31
#